data_AF-A0A941GED1-F1
#
_entry.id   AF-A0A941GED1-F1
#
_cell.length_a   1.000
_cell.length_b   1.000
_cell.length_c   1.000
_cell.angle_alpha   90.00
_cell.angle_beta   90.00
_cell.angle_gamma   90.00
#
_symmetry.space_group_name_H-M   'P 1'
#
loop_
_entity.id
_entity.type
_entity.pdbx_description
1 polymer ?
#
loop_
_entity_poly.entity_id
_entity_poly.type
_entity_poly.pdbx_seq_one_letter_code
_entity_poly.pdbx_strand_id
1 'polypeptide(L)' 'MLEKQLSKLTVLQRDLFDRTHKSHLASMGAAMKEKHSKENIKAIKWDKKEFCLKVYFNHGEWYCYYSNGSWG' A
#
# COMPACT_ATOMS: atom_id res chain seq x y z
N MET A 1 11.38 -1.40 -8.82
CA MET A 1 11.08 0.02 -8.50
C MET A 1 10.43 0.18 -7.13
N LEU A 2 9.51 -0.72 -6.75
CA LEU A 2 8.89 -0.76 -5.41
C LEU A 2 9.90 -0.84 -4.25
N GLU A 3 10.92 -1.69 -4.34
CA GLU A 3 11.92 -1.86 -3.27
C GLU A 3 12.65 -0.57 -2.91
N LYS A 4 12.98 0.27 -3.92
CA LYS A 4 13.58 1.59 -3.71
C LYS A 4 12.64 2.60 -3.02
N GLN A 5 11.33 2.37 -3.08
CA GLN A 5 10.35 3.20 -2.38
C GLN A 5 10.16 2.68 -0.94
N LEU A 6 10.05 1.37 -0.75
CA LEU A 6 9.99 0.74 0.57
C LEU A 6 11.25 0.98 1.41
N SER A 7 12.42 1.11 0.79
CA SER A 7 13.67 1.43 1.49
C SER A 7 13.67 2.84 2.11
N LYS A 8 12.82 3.75 1.62
CA LYS A 8 12.66 5.12 2.16
C LYS A 8 11.71 5.20 3.35
N LEU A 9 10.97 4.12 3.61
CA LEU A 9 10.07 4.01 4.75
C LEU A 9 10.82 3.57 6.00
N THR A 10 10.29 3.91 7.17
CA THR A 10 10.76 3.33 8.43
C THR A 10 10.37 1.85 8.53
N VAL A 11 10.97 1.12 9.47
CA VAL A 11 10.61 -0.29 9.73
C VAL A 11 9.11 -0.42 10.03
N LEU A 12 8.57 0.47 10.87
CA LEU A 12 7.14 0.48 11.22
C LEU A 12 6.23 0.77 10.02
N GLN A 13 6.65 1.66 9.12
CA GLN A 13 5.89 1.98 7.91
C GLN A 13 5.91 0.84 6.88
N ARG A 14 7.03 0.10 6.80
CA ARG A 14 7.11 -1.12 5.98
C ARG A 14 6.23 -2.23 6.54
N ASP A 15 6.27 -2.45 7.86
CA ASP A 15 5.40 -3.42 8.51
C ASP A 15 3.92 -3.08 8.31
N LEU A 16 3.56 -1.80 8.46
CA LEU A 16 2.23 -1.29 8.11
C LEU A 16 1.86 -1.60 6.66
N PHE A 17 2.76 -1.34 5.71
CA PHE A 17 2.53 -1.68 4.31
C PHE A 17 2.23 -3.17 4.14
N ASP A 18 3.12 -4.05 4.61
CA ASP A 18 3.00 -5.48 4.36
C ASP A 18 1.73 -6.08 5.00
N ARG A 19 1.41 -5.71 6.24
CA ARG A 19 0.21 -6.23 6.91
C ARG A 19 -1.09 -5.72 6.28
N THR A 20 -1.17 -4.41 5.98
CA THR A 20 -2.39 -3.83 5.40
C THR A 20 -2.57 -4.28 3.96
N HIS A 21 -1.49 -4.32 3.17
CA HIS A 21 -1.54 -4.78 1.78
C HIS A 21 -1.99 -6.24 1.68
N LYS A 22 -1.47 -7.11 2.56
CA LYS A 22 -1.89 -8.51 2.62
C LYS A 22 -3.38 -8.65 2.92
N SER A 23 -3.89 -7.91 3.91
CA SER A 23 -5.32 -7.93 4.27
C SER A 23 -6.21 -7.36 3.16
N HIS A 24 -5.77 -6.26 2.54
CA HIS A 24 -6.46 -5.63 1.42
C HIS A 24 -6.58 -6.58 0.22
N LEU A 25 -5.49 -7.27 -0.13
CA LEU A 25 -5.53 -8.29 -1.16
C LEU A 25 -6.44 -9.45 -0.75
N ALA A 26 -6.39 -9.91 0.50
CA ALA A 26 -7.22 -11.01 0.97
C ALA A 26 -8.73 -10.74 0.84
N SER A 27 -9.18 -9.49 0.97
CA SER A 27 -10.59 -9.10 0.78
C SER A 27 -11.02 -9.00 -0.68
N MET A 28 -10.10 -9.13 -1.65
CA MET A 28 -10.39 -8.99 -3.08
C MET A 28 -10.59 -10.33 -3.79
N GLY A 29 -11.42 -10.31 -4.84
CA GLY A 29 -11.47 -11.37 -5.84
C GLY A 29 -10.19 -11.41 -6.71
N ALA A 30 -9.96 -12.52 -7.41
CA ALA A 30 -8.71 -12.78 -8.15
C ALA A 30 -8.32 -11.66 -9.14
N ALA A 31 -9.26 -11.17 -9.96
CA ALA A 31 -8.98 -10.10 -10.92
C ALA A 31 -8.58 -8.78 -10.24
N MET A 32 -9.15 -8.48 -9.08
CA MET A 32 -8.80 -7.27 -8.31
C MET A 32 -7.45 -7.43 -7.59
N LYS A 33 -7.14 -8.64 -7.09
CA LYS A 33 -5.83 -8.95 -6.52
C LYS A 33 -4.70 -8.70 -7.50
N GLU A 34 -4.88 -9.09 -8.76
CA GLU A 34 -3.89 -8.85 -9.82
C GLU A 34 -3.65 -7.35 -10.03
N LYS A 35 -4.72 -6.56 -10.17
CA LYS A 35 -4.64 -5.10 -10.32
C LYS A 35 -3.98 -4.41 -9.12
N HIS A 36 -4.16 -4.95 -7.93
CA HIS A 36 -3.62 -4.41 -6.68
C HIS A 36 -2.34 -5.11 -6.20
N SER A 37 -1.73 -5.94 -7.04
CA SER A 37 -0.50 -6.63 -6.72
C SER A 37 0.68 -5.65 -6.56
N LYS A 38 1.77 -6.12 -5.95
CA LYS A 38 2.97 -5.31 -5.69
C LYS A 38 3.60 -4.80 -6.99
N GLU A 39 3.48 -5.57 -8.07
CA GLU A 39 3.95 -5.28 -9.42
C GLU A 39 3.22 -4.08 -10.02
N ASN A 40 1.97 -3.87 -9.63
CA ASN A 40 1.13 -2.77 -10.10
C ASN A 40 1.20 -1.51 -9.22
N ILE A 41 2.07 -1.49 -8.20
CA ILE A 41 2.29 -0.29 -7.38
C ILE A 41 3.20 0.69 -8.13
N LYS A 42 2.64 1.88 -8.39
CA LYS A 42 3.32 3.01 -9.00
C LYS A 42 4.16 3.78 -7.98
N ALA A 43 3.56 4.09 -6.83
CA ALA A 43 4.19 4.92 -5.81
C ALA A 43 3.69 4.59 -4.40
N ILE A 44 4.59 4.74 -3.43
CA ILE A 44 4.25 4.72 -2.01
C ILE A 44 4.76 6.02 -1.36
N LYS A 45 3.87 6.72 -0.64
CA LYS A 45 4.19 7.97 0.03
C LYS A 45 3.62 7.97 1.45
N TRP A 46 4.45 8.33 2.42
CA TRP A 46 3.96 8.60 3.77
C TRP A 46 3.32 9.99 3.82
N ASP A 47 2.06 10.06 4.22
CA ASP A 47 1.37 11.32 4.49
C ASP A 47 1.41 11.62 5.99
N LYS A 48 2.20 12.61 6.38
CA LYS A 48 2.33 13.02 7.79
C LYS A 48 1.06 13.67 8.35
N LYS A 49 0.25 14.30 7.50
CA LYS A 49 -0.96 15.04 7.92
C LYS A 49 -2.10 14.08 8.21
N GLU A 50 -2.28 13.07 7.36
CA GLU A 50 -3.32 12.05 7.51
C GLU A 50 -2.85 10.81 8.29
N PHE A 51 -1.55 10.77 8.65
CA PHE A 51 -0.91 9.68 9.38
C PHE A 51 -1.15 8.30 8.73
N CYS A 52 -1.01 8.26 7.41
CA CYS A 52 -1.28 7.08 6.60
C CYS A 52 -0.21 6.90 5.52
N LEU A 53 -0.14 5.67 5.00
CA LEU A 53 0.69 5.35 3.85
C LEU A 53 -0.17 5.33 2.59
N LYS A 54 0.03 6.30 1.69
CA LYS A 54 -0.65 6.38 0.41
C LYS A 54 0.01 5.45 -0.59
N VAL A 55 -0.74 4.46 -1.07
CA VAL A 55 -0.30 3.46 -2.06
C VAL A 55 -1.04 3.73 -3.37
N TYR A 56 -0.29 4.11 -4.41
CA TYR A 56 -0.80 4.45 -5.73
C TYR A 56 -0.53 3.30 -6.70
N PHE A 57 -1.53 2.92 -7.48
CA PHE A 57 -1.45 1.84 -8.46
C PHE A 57 -1.36 2.38 -9.90
N ASN A 58 -0.90 1.53 -10.82
CA ASN A 58 -0.69 1.88 -12.22
C ASN A 58 -2.01 2.20 -12.95
N HIS A 59 -3.13 1.60 -12.53
CA HIS A 59 -4.46 1.84 -13.10
C HIS A 59 -5.17 3.09 -12.55
N GLY A 60 -4.48 3.90 -11.73
CA GLY A 60 -4.97 5.20 -11.27
C GLY A 60 -5.65 5.19 -9.90
N GLU A 61 -6.01 4.02 -9.37
CA GLU A 61 -6.50 3.91 -7.99
C GLU A 61 -5.38 4.11 -6.97
N TRP A 62 -5.77 4.55 -5.78
CA TRP A 62 -4.88 4.66 -4.64
C TRP A 62 -5.66 4.49 -3.34
N TYR A 63 -4.96 4.10 -2.29
CA TYR A 63 -5.55 3.89 -0.97
C TYR A 63 -4.64 4.44 0.12
N CYS A 64 -5.24 4.94 1.19
CA CYS A 64 -4.61 5.26 2.45
C CYS A 64 -4.54 4.00 3.31
N TYR A 65 -3.35 3.54 3.66
CA TYR A 65 -3.17 2.50 4.68
C TYR A 65 -2.98 3.17 6.03
N TYR A 66 -3.99 3.05 6.89
CA TYR A 66 -4.04 3.69 8.20
C TYR A 66 -3.26 2.89 9.25
N SER A 67 -2.82 3.55 10.30
CA SER A 67 -2.00 2.96 11.38
C SER A 67 -2.67 1.80 12.13
N ASN A 68 -3.99 1.65 12.06
CA ASN A 68 -4.74 0.52 12.61
C ASN A 68 -4.74 -0.72 11.71
N GLY A 69 -4.19 -0.64 10.49
CA GLY A 69 -4.18 -1.74 9.52
C GLY A 69 -5.39 -1.77 8.57
N SER A 70 -6.30 -0.79 8.64
CA SER A 70 -7.37 -0.61 7.66
C SER A 70 -6.89 0.18 6.45
N TRP A 71 -7.68 0.15 5.38
CA TRP A 71 -7.45 0.97 4.19
C TRP A 71 -8.73 1.70 3.77
N GLY A 72 -8.59 2.78 3.01
CA GLY A 72 -9.69 3.59 2.48
C GLY A 72 -9.21 4.65 1.50
#